data_AF-A5DU78-F1
#
_entry.id   AF-A5DU78-F1
#
_cell.length_a   1.000
_cell.length_b   1.000
_cell.length_c   1.000
_cell.angle_alpha   90.00
_cell.angle_beta   90.00
_cell.angle_gamma   90.00
#
_symmetry.space_group_name_H-M   'P 1'
#
loop_
_entity.id
_entity.type
_entity.pdbx_description
1 polymer ?
#
loop_
_entity_poly.entity_id
_entity_poly.type
_entity_poly.pdbx_seq_one_letter_code
_entity_poly.pdbx_strand_id
1 'polypeptide(L)'
;MSSEMEREAPETTVTNELTHARNITSQQVMSPLACFANVTVSEMSKLKDSSNYKLWNISFLSYAGLAPPEFKAFVLDDTTHAGEVPGRNSTFESMVDHLVVITVSNDILEEVRDKSLIGKAAYLYIKDQYGVLQIHEQIQYITDLYDKILSNSVKFEKKMLYFNNIWKFLTKKNK
;
A
#
# COMPACT_ATOMS: atom_id res chain seq x y z
N MET A 1 -71.20 50.78 23.22
CA MET A 1 -70.85 50.35 21.85
C MET A 1 -69.37 50.69 21.69
N SER A 2 -68.48 49.72 21.95
CA SER A 2 -67.73 48.93 20.95
C SER A 2 -66.53 49.75 20.43
N SER A 3 -65.28 49.28 20.35
CA SER A 3 -64.73 47.92 20.34
C SER A 3 -63.22 47.95 20.66
N GLU A 4 -62.71 46.79 21.08
CA GLU A 4 -61.35 46.39 21.44
C GLU A 4 -60.29 46.38 20.31
N MET A 5 -59.03 46.13 20.75
CA MET A 5 -57.91 45.43 20.06
C MET A 5 -57.19 46.21 18.94
N GLU A 6 -55.89 46.12 18.70
CA GLU A 6 -54.78 45.30 19.21
C GLU A 6 -53.46 45.95 18.76
N ARG A 7 -52.34 45.62 19.42
CA ARG A 7 -50.98 45.95 18.98
C ARG A 7 -50.62 45.08 17.77
N GLU A 8 -49.95 45.61 16.76
CA GLU A 8 -49.04 44.81 15.93
C GLU A 8 -48.00 45.70 15.24
N ALA A 9 -46.73 45.35 15.42
CA ALA A 9 -45.62 45.79 14.58
C ALA A 9 -45.38 44.71 13.52
N PRO A 10 -45.07 45.04 12.26
CA PRO A 10 -44.48 44.07 11.36
C PRO A 10 -42.98 44.31 11.21
N GLU A 11 -42.27 43.24 11.52
CA GLU A 11 -40.84 43.04 11.39
C GLU A 11 -40.37 43.20 9.93
N THR A 12 -39.16 43.73 9.78
CA THR A 12 -38.40 43.81 8.53
C THR A 12 -38.08 42.43 7.98
N THR A 13 -38.81 42.00 6.95
CA THR A 13 -38.46 40.83 6.13
C THR A 13 -37.44 41.22 5.05
N VAL A 14 -36.16 41.30 5.44
CA VAL A 14 -35.03 41.32 4.49
C VAL A 14 -34.04 40.23 4.90
N THR A 15 -34.46 38.98 4.79
CA THR A 15 -33.59 37.81 5.01
C THR A 15 -34.17 36.65 4.22
N ASN A 16 -34.01 36.65 2.89
CA ASN A 16 -34.22 35.41 2.12
C ASN A 16 -33.37 35.27 0.84
N GLU A 17 -32.55 36.26 0.47
CA GLU A 17 -31.69 36.12 -0.73
C GLU A 17 -30.24 35.71 -0.42
N LEU A 18 -29.82 35.69 0.85
CA LEU A 18 -28.46 35.30 1.24
C LEU A 18 -28.28 33.80 1.51
N THR A 19 -29.35 33.01 1.47
CA THR A 19 -29.32 31.56 1.71
C THR A 19 -29.10 30.74 0.43
N HIS A 20 -29.20 31.35 -0.76
CA HIS A 20 -29.04 30.64 -2.04
C HIS A 20 -27.62 30.68 -2.63
N ALA A 21 -26.74 31.56 -2.13
CA ALA A 21 -25.34 31.64 -2.54
C ALA A 21 -24.39 30.78 -1.68
N ARG A 22 -24.93 29.89 -0.83
CA ARG A 22 -24.15 28.95 -0.01
C ARG A 22 -24.18 27.51 -0.53
N ASN A 23 -24.59 27.32 -1.79
CA ASN A 23 -24.10 26.20 -2.61
C ASN A 23 -22.68 26.51 -3.07
N ILE A 24 -21.79 26.76 -2.11
CA ILE A 24 -20.37 26.50 -2.34
C ILE A 24 -20.32 25.00 -2.48
N THR A 25 -20.11 24.55 -3.70
CA THR A 25 -19.69 23.20 -4.06
C THR A 25 -18.78 22.68 -2.96
N SER A 26 -19.34 21.91 -2.03
CA SER A 26 -18.55 21.15 -1.09
C SER A 26 -17.91 20.09 -1.96
N GLN A 27 -16.76 20.42 -2.54
CA GLN A 27 -15.81 19.43 -2.99
C GLN A 27 -15.57 18.56 -1.77
N GLN A 28 -16.26 17.42 -1.73
CA GLN A 28 -15.94 16.36 -0.79
C GLN A 28 -14.50 16.00 -1.12
N VAL A 29 -13.57 16.53 -0.33
CA VAL A 29 -12.19 16.08 -0.33
C VAL A 29 -12.27 14.65 0.20
N MET A 30 -12.42 13.69 -0.70
CA MET A 30 -12.42 12.29 -0.32
C MET A 30 -11.12 12.01 0.43
N SER A 31 -11.23 11.42 1.61
CA SER A 31 -10.07 10.92 2.34
C SER A 31 -9.21 10.11 1.36
N PRO A 32 -7.87 10.27 1.36
CA PRO A 32 -7.00 9.50 0.48
C PRO A 32 -7.20 7.98 0.61
N LEU A 33 -7.68 7.51 1.76
CA LEU A 33 -8.00 6.10 2.00
C LEU A 33 -9.28 5.61 1.30
N ALA A 34 -10.08 6.51 0.73
CA ALA A 34 -11.33 6.16 0.04
C ALA A 34 -11.11 5.22 -1.16
N CYS A 35 -9.92 5.23 -1.78
CA CYS A 35 -9.58 4.29 -2.85
C CYS A 35 -9.51 2.83 -2.36
N PHE A 36 -9.43 2.60 -1.05
CA PHE A 36 -9.41 1.27 -0.44
C PHE A 36 -10.72 0.87 0.24
N ALA A 37 -11.75 1.72 0.23
CA ALA A 37 -12.98 1.51 0.99
C ALA A 37 -13.72 0.19 0.62
N ASN A 38 -13.55 -0.28 -0.62
CA ASN A 38 -14.17 -1.51 -1.13
C ASN A 38 -13.18 -2.68 -1.24
N VAL A 39 -11.99 -2.56 -0.68
CA VAL A 39 -10.99 -3.62 -0.72
C VAL A 39 -11.34 -4.68 0.33
N THR A 40 -11.88 -5.80 -0.13
CA THR A 40 -12.06 -6.99 0.70
C THR A 40 -10.82 -7.87 0.57
N VAL A 41 -10.05 -8.00 1.65
CA VAL A 41 -8.90 -8.91 1.71
C VAL A 41 -9.37 -10.26 2.22
N SER A 42 -9.23 -11.30 1.41
CA SER A 42 -9.47 -12.67 1.84
C SER A 42 -8.44 -13.08 2.91
N GLU A 43 -8.87 -13.81 3.94
CA GLU A 43 -7.98 -14.39 4.95
C GLU A 43 -6.91 -15.32 4.35
N MET A 44 -7.13 -15.85 3.14
CA MET A 44 -6.11 -16.63 2.42
C MET A 44 -5.05 -15.76 1.74
N SER A 45 -5.37 -14.48 1.49
CA SER A 45 -4.50 -13.51 0.84
C SER A 45 -3.69 -12.67 1.84
N LYS A 46 -4.03 -12.73 3.13
CA LYS A 46 -3.26 -12.06 4.17
C LYS A 46 -1.89 -12.73 4.37
N LEU A 47 -0.84 -11.93 4.55
CA LEU A 47 0.47 -12.46 4.89
C LEU A 47 0.43 -13.17 6.24
N LYS A 48 0.83 -14.44 6.27
CA LYS A 48 0.89 -15.26 7.50
C LYS A 48 2.31 -15.67 7.83
N ASP A 49 3.12 -15.91 6.81
CA ASP A 49 4.51 -16.30 6.92
C ASP A 49 5.19 -16.15 5.54
N SER A 50 6.46 -16.52 5.44
CA SER A 50 7.22 -16.41 4.19
C SER A 50 6.67 -17.29 3.05
N SER A 51 5.91 -18.37 3.34
CA SER A 51 5.40 -19.28 2.31
C SER A 51 4.35 -18.63 1.41
N ASN A 52 3.58 -17.66 1.92
CA ASN A 52 2.58 -16.94 1.15
C ASN A 52 2.98 -15.50 0.79
N TYR A 53 4.23 -15.12 1.07
CA TYR A 53 4.75 -13.77 0.80
C TYR A 53 4.61 -13.34 -0.66
N LYS A 54 4.97 -14.21 -1.63
CA LYS A 54 4.89 -13.85 -3.06
C LYS A 54 3.46 -13.49 -3.46
N LEU A 55 2.49 -14.28 -3.01
CA LEU A 55 1.09 -14.04 -3.29
C LEU A 55 0.63 -12.74 -2.62
N TRP A 56 0.99 -12.55 -1.35
CA TRP A 56 0.71 -11.31 -0.63
C TRP A 56 1.27 -10.07 -1.33
N ASN A 57 2.54 -10.08 -1.75
CA ASN A 57 3.17 -8.90 -2.37
C ASN A 57 2.53 -8.57 -3.73
N ILE A 58 2.12 -9.58 -4.51
CA ILE A 58 1.36 -9.36 -5.75
C ILE A 58 0.02 -8.68 -5.44
N SER A 59 -0.72 -9.17 -4.44
CA SER A 59 -1.98 -8.58 -4.01
C SER A 59 -1.79 -7.17 -3.47
N PHE A 60 -0.79 -6.94 -2.62
CA PHE A 60 -0.43 -5.64 -2.07
C PHE A 60 -0.19 -4.60 -3.18
N LEU A 61 0.65 -4.95 -4.17
CA LEU A 61 0.94 -4.08 -5.31
C LEU A 61 -0.24 -3.89 -6.26
N SER A 62 -1.18 -4.84 -6.28
CA SER A 62 -2.45 -4.69 -7.00
C SER A 62 -3.37 -3.70 -6.30
N TYR A 63 -3.50 -3.77 -4.96
CA TYR A 63 -4.24 -2.79 -4.18
C TYR A 63 -3.61 -1.40 -4.27
N ALA A 64 -2.28 -1.30 -4.23
CA ALA A 64 -1.59 -0.03 -4.45
C ALA A 64 -1.86 0.57 -5.85
N GLY A 65 -2.18 -0.26 -6.85
CA GLY A 65 -2.61 0.19 -8.17
C GLY A 65 -4.02 0.78 -8.23
N LEU A 66 -4.82 0.67 -7.16
CA LEU A 66 -6.14 1.31 -7.06
C LEU A 66 -6.06 2.80 -6.67
N ALA A 67 -4.91 3.21 -6.14
CA ALA A 67 -4.60 4.60 -5.80
C ALA A 67 -3.95 5.33 -6.99
N PRO A 68 -3.69 6.65 -6.89
CA PRO A 68 -2.98 7.39 -7.94
C PRO A 68 -1.64 6.73 -8.32
N PRO A 69 -1.22 6.76 -9.60
CA PRO A 69 -0.01 6.07 -10.07
C PRO A 69 1.26 6.39 -9.27
N GLU A 70 1.36 7.60 -8.75
CA GLU A 70 2.47 8.09 -7.93
C GLU A 70 2.58 7.31 -6.61
N PHE A 71 1.46 6.81 -6.07
CA PHE A 71 1.47 5.96 -4.88
C PHE A 71 2.12 4.61 -5.17
N LYS A 72 1.77 3.96 -6.28
CA LYS A 72 2.39 2.69 -6.67
C LYS A 72 3.89 2.87 -6.94
N ALA A 73 4.28 3.96 -7.58
CA ALA A 73 5.69 4.30 -7.77
C ALA A 73 6.40 4.50 -6.43
N PHE A 74 5.76 5.17 -5.47
CA PHE A 74 6.26 5.33 -4.11
C PHE A 74 6.43 3.99 -3.38
N VAL A 75 5.50 3.05 -3.52
CA VAL A 75 5.61 1.70 -2.93
C VAL A 75 6.74 0.88 -3.57
N LEU A 76 7.01 1.07 -4.87
CA LEU A 76 8.07 0.35 -5.60
C LEU A 76 9.47 0.97 -5.43
N ASP A 77 9.56 2.19 -4.94
CA ASP A 77 10.85 2.83 -4.68
C ASP A 77 11.56 2.14 -3.50
N ASP A 78 12.62 1.39 -3.83
CA ASP A 78 13.48 0.64 -2.90
C ASP A 78 14.74 1.44 -2.50
N THR A 79 14.87 2.71 -2.93
CA THR A 79 16.04 3.55 -2.61
C THR A 79 16.09 3.98 -1.15
N THR A 80 15.06 3.69 -0.36
CA THR A 80 14.93 4.09 1.04
C THR A 80 15.04 2.87 1.94
N HIS A 81 15.98 2.87 2.89
CA HIS A 81 16.11 1.81 3.89
C HIS A 81 15.08 2.01 5.03
N ALA A 82 14.70 0.92 5.69
CA ALA A 82 13.87 0.99 6.89
C ALA A 82 14.57 1.83 7.96
N GLY A 83 14.03 3.01 8.26
CA GLY A 83 14.60 3.98 9.22
C GLY A 83 15.12 5.29 8.61
N GLU A 84 15.21 5.41 7.28
CA GLU A 84 15.76 6.60 6.60
C GLU A 84 14.72 7.31 5.71
N VAL A 85 13.46 7.42 6.14
CA VAL A 85 12.43 8.12 5.35
C VAL A 85 12.24 9.57 5.84
N PRO A 86 12.98 10.57 5.32
CA PRO A 86 12.65 11.96 5.60
C PRO A 86 11.50 12.42 4.69
N GLY A 87 10.39 12.83 5.30
CA GLY A 87 9.48 13.84 4.73
C GLY A 87 8.83 13.53 3.38
N ARG A 88 8.49 12.28 3.05
CA ARG A 88 7.65 11.98 1.88
C ARG A 88 6.18 11.94 2.25
N ASN A 89 5.36 12.51 1.36
CA ASN A 89 3.89 12.62 1.37
C ASN A 89 3.20 11.80 2.48
N SER A 90 2.85 12.45 3.59
CA SER A 90 2.17 11.83 4.76
C SER A 90 0.91 11.05 4.37
N THR A 91 0.28 11.46 3.27
CA THR A 91 -0.84 10.75 2.65
C THR A 91 -0.43 9.35 2.19
N PHE A 92 0.67 9.23 1.45
CA PHE A 92 1.16 7.94 0.95
C PHE A 92 1.64 7.05 2.09
N GLU A 93 2.31 7.60 3.09
CA GLU A 93 2.66 6.84 4.30
C GLU A 93 1.42 6.23 4.97
N SER A 94 0.36 7.03 5.14
CA SER A 94 -0.91 6.58 5.72
C SER A 94 -1.60 5.51 4.85
N MET A 95 -1.52 5.66 3.53
CA MET A 95 -2.07 4.68 2.57
C MET A 95 -1.31 3.35 2.62
N VAL A 96 0.03 3.37 2.70
CA VAL A 96 0.82 2.15 2.89
C VAL A 96 0.47 1.50 4.22
N ASP A 97 0.38 2.28 5.31
CA ASP A 97 0.08 1.74 6.63
C ASP A 97 -1.30 1.08 6.66
N HIS A 98 -2.29 1.72 6.03
CA HIS A 98 -3.62 1.13 5.87
C HIS A 98 -3.58 -0.21 5.13
N LEU A 99 -2.85 -0.29 4.01
CA LEU A 99 -2.69 -1.55 3.27
C LEU A 99 -1.98 -2.61 4.12
N VAL A 100 -0.95 -2.26 4.89
CA VAL A 100 -0.28 -3.19 5.80
C VAL A 100 -1.30 -3.76 6.79
N VAL A 101 -2.04 -2.90 7.50
CA VAL A 101 -3.03 -3.31 8.51
C VAL A 101 -4.06 -4.29 7.96
N ILE A 102 -4.60 -4.06 6.75
CA ILE A 102 -5.65 -4.92 6.21
C ILE A 102 -5.12 -6.19 5.50
N THR A 103 -3.85 -6.21 5.09
CA THR A 103 -3.27 -7.31 4.29
C THR A 103 -2.32 -8.22 5.04
N VAL A 104 -1.97 -7.95 6.29
CA VAL A 104 -1.13 -8.84 7.11
C VAL A 104 -1.94 -9.49 8.22
N SER A 105 -1.48 -10.64 8.70
CA SER A 105 -2.01 -11.29 9.90
C SER A 105 -1.73 -10.45 11.15
N ASN A 106 -2.54 -10.66 12.19
CA ASN A 106 -2.38 -9.93 13.45
C ASN A 106 -1.01 -10.20 14.10
N ASP A 107 -0.51 -11.44 14.02
CA ASP A 107 0.79 -11.82 14.60
C ASP A 107 1.94 -11.01 13.96
N ILE A 108 1.96 -10.91 12.62
CA ILE A 108 2.94 -10.10 11.90
C ILE A 108 2.73 -8.61 12.18
N LEU A 109 1.48 -8.16 12.27
CA LEU A 109 1.18 -6.77 12.59
C LEU A 109 1.74 -6.40 13.97
N GLU A 110 1.51 -7.23 14.98
CA GLU A 110 2.04 -7.04 16.34
C GLU A 110 3.57 -6.99 16.32
N GLU A 111 4.24 -7.93 15.64
CA GLU A 111 5.70 -7.93 15.47
C GLU A 111 6.23 -6.62 14.86
N VAL A 112 5.56 -6.12 13.82
CA VAL A 112 5.91 -4.86 13.15
C VAL A 112 5.69 -3.66 14.07
N ARG A 113 4.61 -3.66 14.86
CA ARG A 113 4.27 -2.56 15.78
C ARG A 113 5.17 -2.54 17.01
N ASP A 114 5.60 -3.68 17.52
CA ASP A 114 6.59 -3.77 18.61
C ASP A 114 7.92 -3.09 18.23
N LYS A 115 8.24 -3.06 16.93
CA LYS A 115 9.40 -2.37 16.36
C LYS A 115 9.14 -0.90 16.04
N SER A 116 7.96 -0.36 16.38
CA SER A 116 7.53 1.00 16.05
C SER A 116 7.56 1.32 14.55
N LEU A 117 7.37 0.31 13.70
CA LEU A 117 7.37 0.48 12.25
C LEU A 117 5.95 0.77 11.75
N ILE A 118 5.83 1.79 10.91
CA ILE A 118 4.57 2.22 10.28
C ILE A 118 4.80 2.52 8.80
N GLY A 119 3.71 2.54 8.01
CA GLY A 119 3.74 2.98 6.62
C GLY A 119 4.77 2.24 5.77
N LYS A 120 5.56 2.99 5.02
CA LYS A 120 6.60 2.46 4.13
C LYS A 120 7.67 1.68 4.89
N ALA A 121 8.03 2.10 6.10
CA ALA A 121 9.01 1.37 6.91
C ALA A 121 8.52 -0.03 7.30
N ALA A 122 7.24 -0.17 7.65
CA ALA A 122 6.62 -1.47 7.91
C ALA A 122 6.62 -2.36 6.65
N TYR A 123 6.22 -1.82 5.49
CA TYR A 123 6.26 -2.55 4.22
C TYR A 123 7.66 -3.07 3.86
N LEU A 124 8.68 -2.23 4.01
CA LEU A 124 10.07 -2.60 3.72
C LEU A 124 10.59 -3.69 4.67
N TYR A 125 10.26 -3.60 5.97
CA TYR A 125 10.59 -4.64 6.94
C TYR A 125 9.95 -5.98 6.58
N ILE A 126 8.65 -5.99 6.25
CA ILE A 126 7.94 -7.20 5.84
C ILE A 126 8.60 -7.82 4.59
N LYS A 127 8.93 -6.97 3.60
CA LYS A 127 9.63 -7.39 2.38
C LYS A 127 11.02 -7.98 2.67
N ASP A 128 11.73 -7.43 3.64
CA ASP A 128 13.05 -7.93 4.04
C ASP A 128 12.97 -9.26 4.80
N GLN A 129 12.03 -9.40 5.75
CA GLN A 129 11.94 -10.58 6.61
C GLN A 129 11.23 -11.76 5.96
N TYR A 130 10.09 -11.51 5.32
CA TYR A 130 9.26 -12.58 4.73
C TYR A 130 9.50 -12.76 3.24
N GLY A 131 10.15 -11.79 2.58
CA GLY A 131 10.53 -11.87 1.17
C GLY A 131 11.78 -12.68 0.88
N VAL A 132 12.44 -13.22 1.91
CA VAL A 132 13.51 -14.20 1.75
C VAL A 132 12.89 -15.52 1.34
N LEU A 133 13.30 -16.00 0.15
CA LEU A 133 12.94 -17.32 -0.35
C LEU A 133 13.24 -18.38 0.71
N GLN A 134 12.29 -19.28 1.01
CA GLN A 134 12.59 -20.44 1.84
C GLN A 134 13.60 -21.35 1.15
N ILE A 135 14.38 -22.15 1.89
CA ILE A 135 15.46 -23.00 1.33
C ILE A 135 15.00 -23.82 0.12
N HIS A 136 13.81 -24.41 0.18
CA HIS A 136 13.26 -25.19 -0.93
C HIS A 136 12.96 -24.33 -2.17
N GLU A 137 12.50 -23.09 -1.99
CA GLU A 137 12.28 -22.13 -3.09
C GLU A 137 13.60 -21.59 -3.64
N GLN A 138 14.63 -21.44 -2.80
CA GLN A 138 15.98 -21.10 -3.25
C GLN A 138 16.55 -22.21 -4.14
N ILE A 139 16.41 -23.47 -3.70
CA ILE A 139 16.81 -24.65 -4.48
C ILE A 139 16.04 -24.71 -5.80
N GLN A 140 14.72 -24.50 -5.78
CA GLN A 140 13.90 -24.50 -7.00
C GLN A 140 14.34 -23.38 -7.95
N TYR A 141 14.53 -22.16 -7.44
CA TYR A 141 14.96 -21.02 -8.25
C TYR A 141 16.32 -21.26 -8.91
N ILE A 142 17.29 -21.80 -8.17
CA ILE A 142 18.61 -22.15 -8.72
C ILE A 142 18.46 -23.25 -9.77
N THR A 143 17.70 -24.29 -9.48
CA THR A 143 17.46 -25.41 -10.41
C THR A 143 16.83 -24.93 -11.72
N ASP A 144 15.78 -24.12 -11.66
CA ASP A 144 15.10 -23.57 -12.85
C ASP A 144 16.03 -22.72 -13.73
N LEU A 145 16.95 -21.97 -13.11
CA LEU A 145 17.95 -21.20 -13.85
C LEU A 145 19.04 -22.10 -14.43
N TYR A 146 19.45 -23.14 -13.70
CA TYR A 146 20.45 -24.10 -14.15
C TYR A 146 19.94 -24.89 -15.36
N ASP A 147 18.67 -25.32 -15.35
CA ASP A 147 18.03 -26.00 -16.47
C ASP A 147 18.01 -25.12 -17.73
N LYS A 148 17.79 -23.80 -17.57
CA LYS A 148 17.86 -22.84 -18.69
C LYS A 148 19.28 -22.65 -19.23
N ILE A 149 20.30 -22.76 -18.37
CA ILE A 149 21.71 -22.70 -18.78
C ILE A 149 22.09 -23.97 -19.55
N LEU A 150 21.67 -25.14 -19.08
CA LEU A 150 21.96 -26.41 -19.73
C LEU A 150 21.13 -26.65 -20.99
N SER A 151 19.98 -25.99 -21.13
CA SER A 151 19.13 -26.13 -22.31
C SER A 151 19.82 -25.72 -23.61
N ASN A 152 19.78 -26.58 -24.62
CA ASN A 152 20.28 -26.30 -25.97
C ASN A 152 19.38 -25.32 -26.76
N SER A 153 18.16 -25.04 -26.29
CA SER A 153 17.23 -24.12 -26.94
C SER A 153 17.45 -22.64 -26.57
N VAL A 154 18.37 -22.36 -25.63
CA VAL A 154 18.66 -21.01 -25.14
C VAL A 154 19.98 -20.51 -25.76
N LYS A 155 19.97 -19.31 -26.33
CA LYS A 155 21.20 -18.66 -26.85
C LYS A 155 22.21 -18.37 -25.75
N PHE A 156 23.50 -18.43 -26.09
CA PHE A 156 24.60 -18.29 -25.14
C PHE A 156 24.52 -16.99 -24.29
N GLU A 157 24.15 -15.86 -24.88
CA GLU A 157 24.05 -14.58 -24.17
C GLU A 157 22.98 -14.63 -23.06
N LYS A 158 21.85 -15.31 -23.32
CA LYS A 158 20.81 -15.53 -22.30
C LYS A 158 21.28 -16.51 -21.23
N LYS A 159 22.08 -17.53 -21.58
CA LYS A 159 22.68 -18.44 -20.60
C LYS A 159 23.59 -17.68 -19.64
N MET A 160 24.42 -16.77 -20.15
CA MET A 160 25.27 -15.92 -19.32
C MET A 160 24.46 -15.00 -18.40
N LEU A 161 23.32 -14.49 -18.86
CA LEU A 161 22.39 -13.74 -18.01
C LEU A 161 21.83 -14.60 -16.86
N TYR A 162 21.41 -15.83 -17.15
CA TYR A 162 20.92 -16.75 -16.12
C TYR A 162 22.03 -17.14 -15.12
N PHE A 163 23.24 -17.40 -15.61
CA PHE A 163 24.40 -17.67 -14.76
C PHE A 163 24.71 -16.48 -13.84
N ASN A 164 24.72 -15.27 -14.38
CA ASN A 164 24.91 -14.05 -13.58
C ASN A 164 23.82 -13.87 -12.51
N ASN A 165 22.59 -14.27 -12.79
CA ASN A 165 21.51 -14.22 -11.81
C ASN A 165 21.71 -15.23 -10.67
N ILE A 166 22.15 -16.46 -10.98
CA ILE A 166 22.55 -17.44 -9.96
C ILE A 166 23.70 -16.88 -9.12
N TRP A 167 24.73 -16.34 -9.77
CA TRP A 167 25.89 -15.78 -9.08
C TRP A 167 25.51 -14.64 -8.14
N LYS A 168 24.71 -13.67 -8.61
CA LYS A 168 24.18 -12.58 -7.76
C LYS A 168 23.36 -13.10 -6.60
N PHE A 169 22.55 -14.13 -6.81
CA PHE A 169 21.74 -14.74 -5.77
C PHE A 169 22.63 -15.37 -4.68
N LEU A 170 23.63 -16.15 -5.06
CA LEU A 170 24.56 -16.83 -4.13
C LEU A 170 25.54 -15.88 -3.44
N THR A 171 25.91 -14.77 -4.09
CA THR A 171 26.88 -13.79 -3.57
C THR A 171 26.24 -12.61 -2.86
N LYS A 172 24.90 -12.57 -2.76
CA LYS A 172 24.16 -11.65 -1.89
C LYS A 172 24.47 -12.03 -0.43
N LYS A 173 25.66 -11.65 0.06
CA LYS A 173 26.06 -11.83 1.45
C LYS A 173 25.07 -11.12 2.36
N ASN A 174 24.62 -11.85 3.37
CA ASN A 174 24.14 -11.38 4.67
C ASN A 174 24.92 -10.10 5.05
N LYS A 175 24.25 -8.95 4.98
CA LYS A 175 24.67 -7.73 5.68
C LYS A 175 23.78 -7.58 6.88
#